data_AF-I3E712-F1
#
_entry.id   AF-I3E712-F1
#
_cell.length_a   1.000
_cell.length_b   1.000
_cell.length_c   1.000
_cell.angle_alpha   90.00
_cell.angle_beta   90.00
_cell.angle_gamma   90.00
#
_symmetry.space_group_name_H-M   'P 1'
#
loop_
_entity.id
_entity.type
_entity.pdbx_description
1 polymer ?
#
loop_
_entity_poly.entity_id
_entity_poly.type
_entity_poly.pdbx_seq_one_letter_code
_entity_poly.pdbx_strand_id
1 'polypeptide(L)'
;MEEVIVDLKRIFEAVTVEDARFFRNVFFKRYEENPKLEKALEKLDEGFEDAIQYLSQPAKWHRLIRSTNSLERLNQEVRRRERVIRIFPNTQSAYRLIGAVLMDYDEDQAKKKTIFTNNENVQREHEI
;
A
#
# COMPACT_ATOMS: atom_id res chain seq x y z
N MET A 1 -19.61 4.72 -14.42
CA MET A 1 -18.20 4.39 -14.06
C MET A 1 -17.74 5.19 -12.85
N GLU A 2 -18.02 6.49 -12.77
CA GLU A 2 -17.63 7.32 -11.62
C GLU A 2 -18.20 6.82 -10.28
N GLU A 3 -19.48 6.43 -10.24
CA GLU A 3 -20.10 5.84 -9.04
C GLU A 3 -19.40 4.55 -8.57
N VAL A 4 -18.96 3.71 -9.50
CA VAL A 4 -18.22 2.47 -9.20
C VAL A 4 -16.92 2.80 -8.47
N ILE A 5 -16.21 3.84 -8.91
CA ILE A 5 -14.96 4.28 -8.28
C ILE A 5 -15.23 4.81 -6.87
N VAL A 6 -16.28 5.60 -6.69
CA VAL A 6 -16.65 6.14 -5.37
C VAL A 6 -17.00 5.00 -4.41
N ASP A 7 -17.83 4.05 -4.83
CA ASP A 7 -18.22 2.92 -3.98
C ASP A 7 -17.04 1.99 -3.67
N LEU A 8 -16.14 1.78 -4.63
CA LEU A 8 -14.91 1.01 -4.40
C LEU A 8 -13.99 1.70 -3.38
N LYS A 9 -13.86 3.03 -3.46
CA LYS A 9 -13.05 3.79 -2.49
C LYS A 9 -13.57 3.66 -1.06
N ARG A 10 -14.90 3.63 -0.88
CA ARG A 10 -15.52 3.47 0.44
C ARG A 10 -15.06 2.21 1.16
N ILE A 11 -14.84 1.12 0.43
CA ILE A 11 -14.32 -0.14 0.98
C ILE A 11 -12.95 0.09 1.64
N PHE A 12 -12.05 0.82 0.98
CA PHE A 12 -10.67 1.05 1.43
C PHE A 12 -10.49 2.31 2.29
N GLU A 13 -11.55 3.09 2.49
CA GLU A 13 -11.60 4.22 3.42
C GLU A 13 -12.28 3.85 4.75
N ALA A 14 -12.80 2.62 4.87
CA ALA A 14 -13.32 2.08 6.09
C ALA A 14 -12.27 2.10 7.23
N VAL A 15 -12.75 2.30 8.46
CA VAL A 15 -11.89 2.35 9.66
C VAL A 15 -11.82 0.98 10.34
N THR A 16 -12.87 0.16 10.19
CA THR A 16 -12.98 -1.17 10.79
C THR A 16 -13.07 -2.25 9.73
N VAL A 17 -12.67 -3.48 10.09
CA VAL A 17 -12.76 -4.66 9.21
C VAL A 17 -14.22 -4.96 8.87
N GLU A 18 -15.10 -4.80 9.85
CA GLU A 18 -16.54 -5.00 9.75
C GLU A 18 -17.15 -4.04 8.71
N ASP A 19 -16.81 -2.75 8.79
CA ASP A 19 -17.28 -1.75 7.83
C ASP A 19 -16.75 -2.04 6.42
N ALA A 20 -15.48 -2.41 6.28
CA ALA A 20 -14.89 -2.77 4.99
C ALA A 20 -15.64 -3.95 4.34
N ARG A 21 -15.95 -4.99 5.13
CA ARG A 21 -16.73 -6.15 4.69
C ARG A 21 -18.16 -5.77 4.33
N PHE A 22 -18.79 -4.90 5.12
CA PHE A 22 -20.12 -4.39 4.82
C PHE A 22 -20.14 -3.64 3.48
N PHE A 23 -19.24 -2.69 3.27
CA PHE A 23 -19.16 -1.93 2.02
C PHE A 23 -18.82 -2.82 0.82
N ARG A 24 -17.97 -3.82 1.00
CA ARG A 24 -17.72 -4.84 -0.03
C ARG A 24 -19.01 -5.55 -0.42
N ASN A 25 -19.78 -6.06 0.54
CA ASN A 25 -21.01 -6.79 0.22
C ASN A 25 -22.05 -5.90 -0.49
N VAL A 26 -22.15 -4.63 -0.08
CA VAL A 26 -22.98 -3.64 -0.78
C VAL A 26 -22.48 -3.41 -2.21
N PHE A 27 -21.16 -3.31 -2.40
CA PHE A 27 -20.53 -3.15 -3.72
C PHE A 27 -20.83 -4.33 -4.64
N PHE A 28 -20.65 -5.57 -4.17
CA PHE A 28 -20.95 -6.77 -4.95
C PHE A 28 -22.42 -6.83 -5.34
N LYS A 29 -23.33 -6.67 -4.38
CA LYS A 29 -24.78 -6.68 -4.66
C LYS A 29 -25.20 -5.64 -5.69
N ARG A 30 -24.53 -4.48 -5.74
CA ARG A 30 -24.85 -3.40 -6.68
C ARG A 30 -24.33 -3.66 -8.09
N TYR A 31 -23.23 -4.39 -8.23
CA TYR A 31 -22.48 -4.48 -9.49
C TYR A 31 -22.26 -5.89 -10.02
N GLU A 32 -22.71 -6.94 -9.33
CA GLU A 32 -22.52 -8.36 -9.72
C GLU A 32 -23.10 -8.70 -11.10
N GLU A 33 -24.21 -8.09 -11.49
CA GLU A 33 -24.85 -8.33 -12.79
C GLU A 33 -24.18 -7.56 -13.94
N ASN A 34 -23.17 -6.73 -13.67
CA ASN A 34 -22.50 -5.93 -14.70
C ASN A 34 -21.32 -6.70 -15.33
N PRO A 35 -21.45 -7.20 -16.57
CA PRO A 35 -20.40 -8.00 -17.21
C PRO A 35 -19.10 -7.23 -17.44
N LYS A 36 -19.14 -5.90 -17.47
CA LYS A 36 -17.92 -5.09 -17.61
C LYS A 36 -17.06 -5.09 -16.34
N LEU A 37 -17.63 -5.46 -15.20
CA LEU A 37 -16.98 -5.43 -13.89
C LEU A 37 -16.64 -6.82 -13.36
N GLU A 38 -17.00 -7.90 -14.06
CA GLU A 38 -16.77 -9.29 -13.67
C GLU A 38 -15.32 -9.52 -13.19
N LYS A 39 -14.33 -9.18 -14.03
CA LYS A 39 -12.90 -9.32 -13.69
C LYS A 39 -12.47 -8.46 -12.50
N ALA A 40 -13.08 -7.29 -12.32
CA ALA A 40 -12.76 -6.40 -11.22
C ALA A 40 -13.34 -6.94 -9.90
N LEU A 41 -14.54 -7.53 -9.95
CA LEU A 41 -15.18 -8.19 -8.81
C LEU A 41 -14.42 -9.46 -8.41
N GLU A 42 -14.06 -10.31 -9.38
CA GLU A 42 -13.21 -11.48 -9.15
C GLU A 42 -11.90 -11.06 -8.47
N LYS A 43 -11.23 -10.04 -9.02
CA LYS A 43 -9.96 -9.59 -8.45
C LYS A 43 -10.10 -8.98 -7.06
N LEU A 44 -11.18 -8.24 -6.82
CA LEU A 44 -11.49 -7.70 -5.52
C LEU A 44 -11.76 -8.84 -4.53
N ASP A 45 -12.51 -9.88 -4.92
CA ASP A 45 -12.82 -11.01 -4.05
C ASP A 45 -11.56 -11.75 -3.61
N GLU A 46 -10.73 -12.17 -4.58
CA GLU A 46 -9.49 -12.92 -4.32
C GLU A 46 -8.54 -12.19 -3.37
N GLY A 47 -8.42 -10.87 -3.52
CA GLY A 47 -7.44 -10.06 -2.78
C GLY A 47 -8.01 -9.27 -1.61
N PHE A 48 -9.31 -9.39 -1.32
CA PHE A 48 -9.98 -8.47 -0.39
C PHE A 48 -9.40 -8.58 1.03
N GLU A 49 -9.32 -9.79 1.58
CA GLU A 49 -8.90 -10.01 2.95
C GLU A 49 -7.44 -9.55 3.16
N ASP A 50 -6.56 -9.84 2.20
CA ASP A 50 -5.18 -9.33 2.20
C ASP A 50 -5.13 -7.80 2.16
N ALA A 51 -5.97 -7.19 1.33
CA ALA A 51 -5.98 -5.74 1.12
C ALA A 51 -6.50 -4.96 2.33
N ILE A 52 -7.32 -5.56 3.20
CA ILE A 52 -7.83 -4.93 4.42
C ILE A 52 -7.04 -5.28 5.69
N GLN A 53 -6.04 -6.16 5.59
CA GLN A 53 -5.26 -6.63 6.74
C GLN A 53 -4.65 -5.48 7.57
N TYR A 54 -4.33 -4.34 6.94
CA TYR A 54 -3.79 -3.16 7.61
C TYR A 54 -4.75 -2.54 8.64
N LEU A 55 -6.06 -2.81 8.55
CA LEU A 55 -7.07 -2.32 9.50
C LEU A 55 -6.88 -2.92 10.91
N SER A 56 -6.18 -4.06 11.03
CA SER A 56 -5.77 -4.64 12.32
C SER A 56 -4.75 -3.77 13.09
N GLN A 57 -4.15 -2.79 12.42
CA GLN A 57 -3.17 -1.89 13.02
C GLN A 57 -3.84 -0.65 13.62
N PRO A 58 -3.18 0.09 14.52
CA PRO A 58 -3.63 1.40 14.96
C PRO A 58 -3.97 2.34 13.79
N ALA A 59 -5.12 3.03 13.90
CA ALA A 59 -5.65 3.92 12.86
C ALA A 59 -4.65 4.99 12.38
N LYS A 60 -3.77 5.45 13.28
CA LYS A 60 -2.69 6.40 12.96
C LYS A 60 -1.72 5.91 11.87
N TRP A 61 -1.60 4.58 11.67
CA TRP A 61 -0.70 3.99 10.69
C TRP A 61 -1.39 3.56 9.38
N HIS A 62 -2.73 3.52 9.35
CA HIS A 62 -3.50 3.03 8.20
C HIS A 62 -3.11 3.71 6.89
N ARG A 63 -3.06 5.06 6.89
CA ARG A 63 -2.70 5.84 5.70
C ARG A 63 -1.31 5.50 5.16
N LEU A 64 -0.36 5.21 6.06
CA LEU A 64 1.01 4.90 5.70
C LEU A 64 1.11 3.50 5.09
N ILE A 65 0.47 2.52 5.72
CA ILE A 65 0.52 1.11 5.29
C ILE A 65 -0.24 0.91 3.98
N ARG A 66 -1.42 1.52 3.84
CA ARG A 66 -2.25 1.36 2.64
C ARG A 66 -1.61 1.97 1.38
N SER A 67 -0.77 3.00 1.51
CA SER A 67 -0.24 3.73 0.35
C SER A 67 1.05 3.12 -0.20
N THR A 68 1.13 2.93 -1.52
CA THR A 68 2.33 2.50 -2.24
C THR A 68 3.23 3.66 -2.68
N ASN A 69 2.89 4.90 -2.33
CA ASN A 69 3.57 6.13 -2.80
C ASN A 69 5.08 6.16 -2.56
N SER A 70 5.55 5.60 -1.43
CA SER A 70 6.97 5.53 -1.11
C SER A 70 7.70 4.59 -2.06
N LEU A 71 7.16 3.39 -2.27
CA LEU A 71 7.68 2.38 -3.17
C LEU A 71 7.62 2.84 -4.63
N GLU A 72 6.53 3.47 -5.06
CA GLU A 72 6.39 4.02 -6.41
C GLU A 72 7.46 5.08 -6.70
N ARG A 73 7.72 5.99 -5.74
CA ARG A 73 8.77 7.00 -5.86
C ARG A 73 10.16 6.36 -5.97
N LEU A 74 10.44 5.33 -5.17
CA LEU A 74 11.70 4.59 -5.23
C LEU A 74 11.86 3.90 -6.59
N ASN A 75 10.83 3.21 -7.07
CA ASN A 75 10.82 2.56 -8.37
C ASN A 75 11.01 3.57 -9.51
N GLN A 76 10.37 4.74 -9.43
CA GLN A 76 10.56 5.80 -10.41
C GLN A 76 12.00 6.30 -10.47
N GLU A 77 12.69 6.40 -9.33
CA GLU A 77 14.10 6.80 -9.30
C GLU A 77 15.00 5.74 -9.94
N VAL A 78 14.75 4.46 -9.66
CA VAL A 78 15.45 3.35 -10.34
C VAL A 78 15.22 3.43 -11.86
N ARG A 79 13.98 3.59 -12.31
CA ARG A 79 13.64 3.74 -13.75
C ARG A 79 14.28 4.97 -14.38
N ARG A 80 14.40 6.08 -13.64
CA ARG A 80 15.04 7.31 -14.12
C ARG A 80 16.53 7.08 -14.42
N ARG A 81 17.24 6.41 -13.51
CA ARG A 81 18.68 6.11 -13.69
C ARG A 81 18.91 5.01 -14.75
N GLU A 82 18.05 3.99 -14.78
CA GLU A 82 18.06 2.93 -15.81
C GLU A 82 17.92 3.50 -17.23
N ARG A 83 17.00 4.46 -17.43
CA ARG A 83 16.68 5.02 -18.76
C ARG A 83 17.88 5.62 -19.48
N VAL A 84 18.86 6.14 -18.74
CA VAL A 84 20.10 6.70 -19.31
C VAL A 84 21.02 5.59 -19.83
N ILE A 85 21.08 4.45 -19.14
CA ILE A 85 21.98 3.34 -19.46
C ILE A 85 21.47 2.55 -20.67
N ARG A 86 20.14 2.41 -20.83
CA ARG A 86 19.44 1.67 -21.89
C ARG A 86 19.68 0.16 -21.90
N ILE A 87 20.94 -0.29 -21.92
CA ILE A 87 21.34 -1.71 -21.97
C ILE A 87 22.48 -1.93 -20.99
N PHE A 88 22.31 -2.89 -20.07
CA PHE A 88 23.37 -3.28 -19.16
C PHE A 88 24.28 -4.34 -19.80
N PRO A 89 25.61 -4.27 -19.60
CA PRO A 89 26.55 -5.27 -20.10
C PRO A 89 26.41 -6.64 -19.41
N ASN A 90 25.86 -6.69 -18.18
CA ASN A 90 25.54 -7.91 -17.45
C ASN A 90 24.64 -7.61 -16.24
N THR A 91 24.04 -8.64 -15.65
CA THR A 91 23.15 -8.50 -14.48
C THR A 91 23.85 -7.88 -13.27
N GLN A 92 25.15 -8.15 -13.06
CA GLN A 92 25.90 -7.59 -11.93
C GLN A 92 26.02 -6.06 -12.01
N SER A 93 26.13 -5.50 -13.22
CA SER A 93 26.11 -4.05 -13.41
C SER A 93 24.76 -3.41 -13.08
N ALA A 94 23.64 -4.10 -13.37
CA ALA A 94 22.31 -3.65 -12.96
C ALA A 94 22.14 -3.70 -11.44
N TYR A 95 22.59 -4.78 -10.79
CA TYR A 95 22.57 -4.89 -9.32
C TYR A 95 23.37 -3.78 -8.64
N ARG A 96 24.54 -3.40 -9.18
CA ARG A 96 25.30 -2.27 -8.63
C ARG A 96 24.54 -0.95 -8.71
N LEU A 97 23.85 -0.68 -9.82
CA LEU A 97 23.04 0.54 -9.93
C LEU A 97 21.90 0.54 -8.92
N ILE A 98 21.11 -0.54 -8.89
CA ILE A 98 19.96 -0.65 -7.98
C ILE A 98 20.44 -0.57 -6.54
N GLY A 99 21.50 -1.28 -6.19
CA GLY A 99 22.12 -1.24 -4.87
C GLY A 99 22.56 0.17 -4.47
N ALA A 100 23.22 0.91 -5.37
CA ALA A 100 23.61 2.29 -5.11
C ALA A 100 22.38 3.20 -4.87
N VAL A 101 21.31 3.07 -5.68
CA VAL A 101 20.06 3.81 -5.47
C VAL A 101 19.43 3.50 -4.11
N LEU A 102 19.43 2.22 -3.71
CA LEU A 102 18.86 1.79 -2.44
C LEU A 102 19.68 2.29 -1.25
N MET A 103 21.02 2.31 -1.35
CA MET A 103 21.90 2.90 -0.34
C MET A 103 21.64 4.40 -0.18
N ASP A 104 21.60 5.16 -1.28
CA ASP A 104 21.26 6.59 -1.25
C ASP A 104 19.89 6.82 -0.58
N TYR A 105 18.90 5.99 -0.94
CA TYR A 105 17.54 6.09 -0.42
C TYR A 105 17.49 5.80 1.08
N ASP A 106 18.20 4.78 1.56
CA ASP A 106 18.29 4.42 2.97
C ASP A 106 18.90 5.54 3.81
N GLU A 107 20.02 6.12 3.35
CA GLU A 107 20.64 7.28 3.99
C GLU A 107 19.67 8.47 4.11
N ASP A 108 18.85 8.70 3.09
CA ASP A 108 17.83 9.76 3.12
C ASP A 108 16.63 9.42 4.01
N GLN A 109 16.27 8.14 4.18
CA GLN A 109 15.26 7.74 5.16
C GLN A 109 15.77 7.89 6.60
N ALA A 110 17.03 7.55 6.86
CA ALA A 110 17.63 7.64 8.20
C ALA A 110 17.61 9.08 8.76
N LYS A 111 17.64 10.10 7.88
CA LYS A 111 17.53 11.52 8.26
C LYS A 111 16.12 11.94 8.67
N LYS A 112 15.09 11.15 8.34
CA LYS A 112 13.67 11.49 8.60
C LYS A 112 13.26 11.01 9.99
N LYS A 113 12.27 11.69 10.58
CA LYS A 113 11.68 11.28 11.86
C LYS A 113 11.06 9.89 11.72
N THR A 114 11.38 8.99 12.65
CA THR A 114 10.85 7.63 12.66
C THR A 114 9.32 7.64 12.75
N ILE A 115 8.68 6.96 11.82
CA ILE A 115 7.22 6.92 11.68
C ILE A 115 6.60 5.98 12.73
N PHE A 116 7.31 4.92 13.08
CA PHE A 116 6.93 3.92 14.07
C PHE A 116 7.69 4.15 15.38
N THR A 117 7.40 5.26 16.07
CA THR A 117 7.86 5.44 17.45
C THR A 117 6.82 4.89 18.41
N ASN A 118 7.17 3.85 19.17
CA ASN A 118 6.38 3.37 20.30
C ASN A 118 6.50 4.35 21.48
N ASN A 119 5.77 5.48 21.41
CA ASN A 119 5.55 6.35 22.57
C ASN A 119 4.20 6.07 23.26
N GLU A 120 3.75 4.81 23.27
CA GLU A 120 2.51 4.41 23.96
C GLU A 120 2.66 3.15 24.86
N ASN A 121 3.88 2.63 25.05
CA ASN A 121 4.16 1.49 25.94
C ASN A 121 4.90 1.88 27.23
N VAL A 122 4.68 3.08 27.78
CA VAL A 122 5.24 3.50 29.09
C VAL A 122 4.17 3.65 30.18
N GLN A 123 2.87 3.47 29.86
CA GLN A 123 1.78 3.73 30.82
C GLN A 123 0.95 2.51 31.24
N ARG A 124 1.37 1.27 30.93
CA ARG A 124 0.64 0.06 31.37
C ARG A 124 1.47 -0.92 32.21
N GLU A 125 2.36 -0.40 33.06
CA GLU A 125 3.03 -1.20 34.11
C GLU A 125 2.91 -0.56 35.51
N HIS A 126 2.07 0.47 35.69
CA HIS A 126 1.90 1.16 36.99
C HIS A 126 0.50 1.09 37.59
N GLU A 127 -0.42 0.28 37.06
CA GLU A 127 -1.67 -0.01 37.74
C GLU A 127 -1.99 -1.51 37.72
N ILE A 128 -2.00 -2.06 38.94
CA ILE A 128 -2.42 -3.39 39.45
C ILE A 128 -1.30 -4.43 39.52
#